data_AF-A0A8J4H4I7-F1
#
_entry.id   AF-A0A8J4H4I7-F1
#
_cell.length_a   1.000
_cell.length_b   1.000
_cell.length_c   1.000
_cell.angle_alpha   90.00
_cell.angle_beta   90.00
_cell.angle_gamma   90.00
#
_symmetry.space_group_name_H-M   'P 1'
#
loop_
_entity.id
_entity.type
_entity.pdbx_description
1 polymer ?
#
loop_
_entity_poly.entity_id
_entity_poly.type
_entity_poly.pdbx_seq_one_letter_code
_entity_poly.pdbx_strand_id
1 'polypeptide(L)'
;MRWKVTFWLTLFSVLLCFYHYMGFDHDHIVLILFSPPAWIIPLFTSLQLISKPVIYALTVMTWFFIGLAVDSTIHAARNRRARS
;
A
#
# COMPACT_ATOMS: atom_id res chain seq x y z
N MET A 1 -17.33 -14.91 -7.23
CA MET A 1 -16.42 -14.44 -6.16
C MET A 1 -15.37 -13.54 -6.81
N ARG A 2 -15.28 -12.24 -6.46
CA ARG A 2 -14.41 -11.27 -7.15
C ARG A 2 -13.58 -10.43 -6.16
N TRP A 3 -13.03 -11.07 -5.13
CA TRP A 3 -12.02 -10.50 -4.21
C TRP A 3 -10.63 -10.37 -4.87
N LYS A 4 -10.56 -10.08 -6.16
CA LYS A 4 -9.29 -10.06 -6.90
C LYS A 4 -8.51 -8.80 -6.54
N VAL A 5 -9.18 -7.66 -6.45
CA VAL A 5 -8.49 -6.35 -6.41
C VAL A 5 -7.63 -6.17 -5.16
N THR A 6 -8.15 -6.51 -3.97
CA THR A 6 -7.37 -6.46 -2.72
C THR A 6 -6.16 -7.37 -2.77
N PHE A 7 -6.31 -8.59 -3.31
CA PHE A 7 -5.21 -9.53 -3.44
C PHE A 7 -4.13 -9.02 -4.39
N TRP A 8 -4.51 -8.46 -5.55
CA TRP A 8 -3.54 -7.91 -6.50
C TRP A 8 -2.85 -6.65 -5.96
N LEU A 9 -3.57 -5.76 -5.26
CA LEU A 9 -2.98 -4.56 -4.64
C LEU A 9 -2.00 -4.90 -3.50
N THR A 10 -2.37 -5.88 -2.67
CA THR A 10 -1.51 -6.34 -1.57
C THR A 10 -0.28 -7.06 -2.10
N LEU A 11 -0.45 -7.93 -3.10
CA LEU A 11 0.66 -8.59 -3.79
C LEU A 11 1.60 -7.59 -4.45
N PHE A 12 1.06 -6.54 -5.08
CA PHE A 12 1.85 -5.45 -5.66
C PHE A 12 2.67 -4.71 -4.59
N SER A 13 2.07 -4.41 -3.43
CA SER A 13 2.77 -3.76 -2.32
C SER A 13 3.88 -4.63 -1.71
N VAL A 14 3.64 -5.95 -1.60
CA VAL A 14 4.64 -6.93 -1.15
C VAL A 14 5.81 -7.00 -2.14
N LEU A 15 5.53 -7.05 -3.45
CA LEU A 15 6.55 -7.01 -4.49
C LEU A 15 7.37 -5.72 -4.46
N LEU A 16 6.72 -4.59 -4.17
CA LEU A 16 7.40 -3.29 -4.01
C LEU A 16 8.38 -3.31 -2.83
N CYS A 17 7.95 -3.86 -1.68
CA CYS A 17 8.81 -4.02 -0.51
C CYS A 17 9.98 -4.97 -0.79
N PHE A 18 9.74 -6.05 -1.54
CA PHE A 18 10.77 -7.02 -1.93
C PHE A 18 11.81 -6.41 -2.89
N TYR A 19 11.36 -5.60 -3.86
CA TYR A 19 12.24 -4.88 -4.78
C TYR A 19 13.15 -3.89 -4.05
N HIS A 20 12.59 -3.14 -3.10
CA HIS A 20 13.37 -2.22 -2.28
C HIS A 20 14.32 -2.97 -1.31
N TYR A 21 13.91 -4.13 -0.79
CA TYR A 21 14.79 -5.01 0.01
C TYR A 21 16.00 -5.53 -0.80
N MET A 22 15.85 -5.75 -2.11
CA MET A 22 16.98 -6.12 -2.99
C MET A 22 18.05 -5.02 -3.14
N GLY A 23 17.87 -3.83 -2.54
CA GLY A 23 18.92 -2.81 -2.47
C GLY A 23 19.10 -2.03 -3.77
N PHE A 24 18.20 -2.19 -4.74
CA PHE A 24 18.17 -1.39 -5.98
C PHE A 24 17.88 0.09 -5.73
N ASP A 25 17.38 0.44 -4.55
CA ASP A 25 16.87 1.76 -4.24
C ASP A 25 17.42 2.24 -2.91
N HIS A 26 18.66 2.77 -2.93
CA HIS A 26 19.41 3.22 -1.76
C HIS A 26 18.76 4.39 -1.01
N ASP A 27 17.90 5.17 -1.69
CA ASP A 27 17.33 6.43 -1.17
C ASP A 27 15.82 6.36 -0.86
N HIS A 28 15.23 5.16 -0.83
CA HIS A 28 13.78 4.97 -0.56
C HIS A 28 12.85 5.68 -1.57
N ILE A 29 13.30 5.93 -2.80
CA ILE A 29 12.59 6.75 -3.81
C ILE A 29 11.29 6.08 -4.25
N VAL A 30 11.28 4.76 -4.41
CA VAL A 30 10.10 3.99 -4.82
C VAL A 30 9.04 3.98 -3.71
N LEU A 31 9.46 3.90 -2.45
CA LEU A 31 8.55 3.98 -1.29
C LEU A 31 7.93 5.38 -1.15
N ILE A 32 8.72 6.43 -1.41
CA ILE A 32 8.23 7.80 -1.50
C ILE A 32 7.23 7.93 -2.64
N LEU A 33 7.50 7.45 -3.85
CA LEU A 33 6.57 7.64 -4.97
C LEU A 33 5.23 6.92 -4.80
N PHE A 34 5.24 5.73 -4.20
CA PHE A 34 4.08 4.83 -4.17
C PHE A 34 3.37 4.73 -2.82
N SER A 35 3.87 5.36 -1.76
CA SER A 35 3.23 5.27 -0.44
C SER A 35 2.92 6.65 0.15
N PRO A 36 1.64 6.95 0.43
CA PRO A 36 1.23 8.10 1.24
C PRO A 36 2.00 8.23 2.58
N PRO A 37 2.26 7.14 3.34
CA PRO A 37 3.01 7.30 4.58
C PRO A 37 4.45 7.79 4.37
N ALA A 38 5.10 7.45 3.26
CA ALA A 38 6.43 7.98 2.94
C ALA A 38 6.42 9.46 2.49
N TRP A 39 5.27 10.04 2.14
CA TRP A 39 5.15 11.50 1.97
C TRP A 39 5.12 12.22 3.30
N ILE A 40 4.52 11.59 4.31
CA ILE A 40 4.26 12.17 5.62
C ILE A 40 5.50 12.04 6.51
N ILE A 41 6.17 10.88 6.51
CA ILE A 41 7.35 10.61 7.34
C ILE A 41 8.43 11.72 7.26
N PRO A 42 8.90 12.15 6.08
CA PRO A 42 9.93 13.19 5.97
C PRO A 42 9.51 14.57 6.49
N LEU A 43 8.21 14.82 6.71
CA LEU A 43 7.73 16.06 7.37
C LEU A 43 7.95 16.04 8.89
N PHE A 44 8.08 14.85 9.49
CA PHE A 44 8.23 14.68 10.94
C PHE A 44 9.61 14.16 11.35
N THR A 45 10.25 13.33 10.51
CA THR A 45 11.57 12.77 10.81
C THR A 45 12.29 12.29 9.55
N SER A 46 13.62 12.15 9.63
CA SER A 46 14.40 11.62 8.51
C SER A 46 14.14 10.13 8.31
N LEU A 47 13.84 9.71 7.08
CA LEU A 47 13.60 8.30 6.72
C LEU A 47 14.75 7.37 7.11
N GLN A 48 15.98 7.90 7.14
CA GLN A 48 17.19 7.19 7.56
C GLN A 48 17.22 6.86 9.06
N LEU A 49 16.49 7.58 9.90
CA LEU A 49 16.37 7.31 11.34
C LEU A 49 15.31 6.26 11.66
N ILE A 50 14.36 6.00 10.76
CA ILE A 50 13.29 5.02 10.99
C ILE A 50 13.77 3.63 10.59
N SER A 51 13.47 2.65 11.45
CA SER A 51 13.67 1.24 11.13
C SER A 51 12.95 0.85 9.83
N LYS A 52 13.73 0.43 8.82
CA LYS A 52 13.25 -0.10 7.53
C LYS A 52 11.99 -0.98 7.60
N PRO A 53 11.89 -1.98 8.51
CA PRO A 53 10.68 -2.83 8.59
C PRO A 53 9.40 -2.07 8.97
N VAL A 54 9.50 -0.95 9.71
CA VAL A 54 8.34 -0.13 10.10
C VAL A 54 7.73 0.55 8.88
N ILE A 55 8.58 1.09 8.00
CA ILE A 55 8.14 1.74 6.75
C ILE A 55 7.45 0.71 5.84
N TYR A 56 7.99 -0.51 5.78
CA TYR A 56 7.39 -1.58 4.97
C TYR A 56 6.03 -1.99 5.52
N ALA A 57 5.93 -2.17 6.83
CA ALA A 57 4.66 -2.50 7.49
C ALA A 57 3.60 -1.41 7.22
N LEU A 58 3.96 -0.13 7.34
CA LEU A 58 3.06 0.98 7.01
C LEU A 58 2.64 0.97 5.54
N THR A 59 3.58 0.72 4.63
CA THR A 59 3.32 0.70 3.19
C THR A 59 2.34 -0.42 2.84
N VAL A 60 2.61 -1.63 3.32
CA VAL A 60 1.73 -2.79 3.13
C VAL A 60 0.36 -2.54 3.74
N MET A 61 0.30 -1.98 4.95
CA MET A 61 -0.97 -1.63 5.59
C MET A 61 -1.77 -0.61 4.76
N THR A 62 -1.15 0.46 4.28
CA THR A 62 -1.83 1.45 3.44
C THR A 62 -2.43 0.81 2.19
N TRP A 63 -1.66 0.01 1.46
CA TRP A 63 -2.14 -0.65 0.25
C TRP A 63 -3.21 -1.71 0.52
N PHE A 64 -3.09 -2.41 1.65
CA PHE A 64 -4.12 -3.34 2.15
C PHE A 64 -5.44 -2.61 2.44
N PHE A 65 -5.39 -1.48 3.17
CA PHE A 65 -6.58 -0.67 3.47
C PHE A 65 -7.21 -0.08 2.21
N ILE A 66 -6.41 0.40 1.25
CA ILE A 66 -6.91 0.90 -0.03
C ILE A 66 -7.62 -0.23 -0.80
N GLY A 67 -7.00 -1.41 -0.89
CA GLY A 67 -7.62 -2.58 -1.52
C GLY A 67 -8.95 -2.97 -0.85
N LEU A 68 -9.00 -2.95 0.48
CA LEU A 68 -10.22 -3.19 1.27
C LEU A 68 -11.31 -2.15 1.01
N ALA A 69 -10.94 -0.86 0.95
CA ALA A 69 -11.87 0.22 0.64
C ALA A 69 -12.45 0.09 -0.78
N VAL A 70 -11.62 -0.27 -1.75
CA VAL A 70 -12.08 -0.51 -3.13
C VAL A 70 -12.99 -1.74 -3.21
N ASP A 71 -12.66 -2.84 -2.55
CA ASP A 71 -13.49 -4.04 -2.61
C ASP A 71 -14.84 -3.84 -1.89
N SER A 72 -14.84 -3.16 -0.74
CA SER A 72 -16.06 -2.80 -0.02
C SER A 72 -16.96 -1.83 -0.80
N THR A 73 -16.41 -0.84 -1.50
CA THR A 73 -17.20 0.07 -2.37
C THR A 73 -17.78 -0.65 -3.58
N ILE A 74 -17.05 -1.57 -4.21
CA ILE A 74 -17.56 -2.40 -5.31
C ILE A 74 -18.69 -3.32 -4.81
N HIS A 75 -18.54 -3.91 -3.63
CA HIS A 75 -19.58 -4.75 -3.04
C HIS A 75 -20.84 -3.95 -2.70
N ALA A 76 -20.66 -2.75 -2.13
CA ALA A 76 -21.75 -1.82 -1.86
C ALA A 76 -22.47 -1.37 -3.14
N ALA A 77 -21.71 -1.08 -4.21
CA ALA A 77 -22.26 -0.68 -5.51
C ALA A 77 -23.07 -1.82 -6.17
N ARG A 78 -22.58 -3.07 -6.10
CA ARG A 78 -23.31 -4.24 -6.63
C ARG A 78 -24.60 -4.49 -5.87
N ASN A 79 -24.59 -4.38 -4.53
CA ASN A 79 -25.80 -4.55 -3.73
C ASN A 79 -26.86 -3.47 -4.00
N ARG A 80 -26.45 -2.23 -4.29
CA ARG A 80 -27.38 -1.17 -4.70
C ARG A 80 -28.02 -1.46 -6.06
N ARG A 81 -27.25 -1.99 -7.02
CA ARG A 81 -27.74 -2.33 -8.36
C ARG A 81 -28.70 -3.52 -8.39
N ALA A 82 -28.63 -4.42 -7.40
CA ALA A 82 -29.53 -5.56 -7.28
C ALA A 82 -30.86 -5.24 -6.58
N ARG A 83 -30.99 -4.04 -5.98
CA ARG A 83 -32.22 -3.56 -5.33
C ARG A 83 -33.02 -2.56 -6.18
N SER A 84 -32.52 -2.21 -7.37
CA SER A 84 -33.21 -1.41 -8.38
C SER A 84 -33.73 -2.31 -9.49
#